data_AF-A0A2K4MUG5-F1
#
_entry.id   AF-A0A2K4MUG5-F1
#
_cell.length_a   1.000
_cell.length_b   1.000
_cell.length_c   1.000
_cell.angle_alpha   90.00
_cell.angle_beta   90.00
_cell.angle_gamma   90.00
#
_symmetry.space_group_name_H-M   'P 1'
#
loop_
_entity.id
_entity.type
_entity.pdbx_description
1 polymer ?
#
loop_
_entity_poly.entity_id
_entity_poly.type
_entity_poly.pdbx_seq_one_letter_code
_entity_poly.pdbx_strand_id
1 'polypeptide(L)'
;MAKSIHSSTLQRVLFDPLAYLHPRRLLLPVDLTEQAAARSAVNSLLISVFQMRHDCDDAQLDPLARQWLRHWHRLPQTAYLIGCHALRADLAWRAGQLTLPEWALTFTTIALPTEAASRQNIPGHDAILRAGYGRLQPWRARLPVPLAQRLPLLFPPHVDSVASQQGADPLILTLALQHAQRHTHPIPADAH
;
A
#
# COMPACT_ATOMS: atom_id res chain seq x y z
N MET A 1 34.46 2.29 9.77
CA MET A 1 33.02 1.93 9.79
C MET A 1 32.22 3.22 9.67
N ALA A 2 31.61 3.50 8.50
CA ALA A 2 30.73 4.64 8.36
C ALA A 2 29.44 4.36 9.15
N LYS A 3 29.09 5.23 10.12
CA LYS A 3 27.77 5.19 10.75
C LYS A 3 26.75 5.52 9.66
N SER A 4 26.01 4.54 9.18
CA SER A 4 24.88 4.82 8.30
C SER A 4 23.84 5.61 9.07
N ILE A 5 23.65 6.87 8.67
CA ILE A 5 22.62 7.75 9.21
C ILE A 5 21.34 7.37 8.50
N HIS A 6 20.43 6.74 9.24
CA HIS A 6 19.08 6.45 8.78
C HIS A 6 18.12 7.44 9.44
N SER A 7 17.19 7.98 8.67
CA SER A 7 16.02 8.68 9.18
C SER A 7 15.18 7.73 10.03
N SER A 8 14.49 8.28 11.04
CA SER A 8 13.64 7.48 11.94
C SER A 8 12.56 6.70 11.19
N THR A 9 12.07 7.25 10.07
CA THR A 9 11.12 6.58 9.19
C THR A 9 11.75 5.40 8.46
N LEU A 10 12.96 5.56 7.90
CA LEU A 10 13.66 4.48 7.23
C LEU A 10 13.98 3.33 8.19
N GLN A 11 14.47 3.64 9.40
CA GLN A 11 14.73 2.64 10.43
C GLN A 11 13.48 1.84 10.77
N ARG A 12 12.33 2.51 10.96
CA ARG A 12 11.07 1.82 11.25
C ARG A 12 10.66 0.89 10.12
N VAL A 13 10.76 1.32 8.87
CA VAL A 13 10.40 0.45 7.73
C VAL A 13 11.35 -0.74 7.62
N LEU A 14 12.66 -0.54 7.81
CA LEU A 14 13.65 -1.59 7.71
C LEU A 14 13.60 -2.61 8.84
N PHE A 15 13.40 -2.16 10.08
CA PHE A 15 13.61 -2.99 11.28
C PHE A 15 12.34 -3.24 12.10
N ASP A 16 11.20 -2.64 11.76
CA ASP A 16 9.93 -2.83 12.47
C ASP A 16 8.79 -3.26 11.54
N PRO A 17 8.89 -4.42 10.85
CA PRO A 17 7.85 -4.92 9.95
C PRO A 17 6.48 -5.08 10.60
N LEU A 18 6.40 -5.40 11.90
CA LEU A 18 5.13 -5.46 12.62
C LEU A 18 4.38 -4.12 12.67
N ALA A 19 5.01 -2.99 12.40
CA ALA A 19 4.33 -1.69 12.38
C ALA A 19 3.46 -1.51 11.14
N TYR A 20 3.69 -2.26 10.07
CA TYR A 20 3.00 -2.09 8.80
C TYR A 20 2.53 -3.41 8.16
N LEU A 21 2.90 -4.56 8.72
CA LEU A 21 2.44 -5.86 8.24
C LEU A 21 0.92 -5.93 8.30
N HIS A 22 0.30 -6.29 7.19
CA HIS A 22 -1.15 -6.42 7.12
C HIS A 22 -1.62 -7.58 8.04
N PRO A 23 -2.68 -7.39 8.86
CA PRO A 23 -3.12 -8.39 9.84
C PRO A 23 -3.53 -9.74 9.23
N ARG A 24 -4.04 -9.75 7.99
CA ARG A 24 -4.35 -11.00 7.26
C ARG A 24 -3.11 -11.81 6.84
N ARG A 25 -1.89 -11.28 7.00
CA ARG A 25 -0.65 -12.01 6.68
C ARG A 25 -0.10 -12.78 7.87
N LEU A 26 -0.43 -12.34 9.09
CA LEU A 26 0.08 -12.96 10.30
C LEU A 26 -0.84 -12.63 11.48
N LEU A 27 -1.34 -13.67 12.13
CA LEU A 27 -2.04 -13.56 13.41
C LEU A 27 -1.04 -13.80 14.53
N LEU A 28 -0.87 -12.82 15.40
CA LEU A 28 0.01 -12.92 16.57
C LEU A 28 -0.79 -12.74 17.85
N PRO A 29 -0.46 -13.49 18.92
CA PRO A 29 -0.89 -13.17 20.27
C PRO A 29 -0.50 -11.74 20.66
N VAL A 30 -1.41 -11.04 21.35
CA VAL A 30 -1.22 -9.63 21.77
C VAL A 30 0.04 -9.46 22.62
N ASP A 31 0.35 -10.42 23.48
CA ASP A 31 1.54 -10.41 24.35
C ASP A 31 2.87 -10.26 23.58
N LEU A 32 2.95 -10.80 22.36
CA LEU A 32 4.13 -10.69 21.49
C LEU A 32 4.25 -9.33 20.80
N THR A 33 3.19 -8.52 20.83
CA THR A 33 3.15 -7.18 20.22
C THR A 33 3.35 -6.05 21.23
N GLU A 34 2.99 -6.25 22.50
CA GLU A 34 3.07 -5.25 23.56
C GLU A 34 4.46 -5.16 24.21
N GLN A 35 5.16 -6.28 24.35
CA GLN A 35 6.50 -6.31 24.94
C GLN A 35 7.57 -5.94 23.90
N ALA A 36 8.34 -4.87 24.14
CA ALA A 36 9.34 -4.37 23.20
C ALA A 36 10.39 -5.42 22.79
N ALA A 37 10.83 -6.26 23.73
CA ALA A 37 11.78 -7.34 23.45
C ALA A 37 11.16 -8.44 22.58
N ALA A 38 9.92 -8.87 22.88
CA ALA A 38 9.20 -9.85 22.08
C ALA A 38 8.94 -9.33 20.67
N ARG A 39 8.48 -8.08 20.54
CA ARG A 39 8.28 -7.41 19.25
C ARG A 39 9.56 -7.37 18.42
N SER A 40 10.68 -7.01 19.04
CA SER A 40 12.00 -6.98 18.37
C SER A 40 12.43 -8.37 17.87
N ALA A 41 12.20 -9.42 18.68
CA ALA A 41 12.48 -10.80 18.28
C ALA A 41 11.61 -11.23 17.09
N VAL A 42 10.30 -10.92 17.12
CA VAL A 42 9.39 -11.21 16.00
C VAL A 42 9.78 -10.44 14.75
N ASN A 43 10.12 -9.16 14.86
CA ASN A 43 10.61 -8.36 13.73
C ASN A 43 11.86 -8.97 13.09
N SER A 44 12.80 -9.42 13.91
CA SER A 44 14.03 -10.09 13.45
C SER A 44 13.72 -11.42 12.76
N LEU A 45 12.78 -12.20 13.30
CA LEU A 45 12.30 -13.44 12.68
C LEU A 45 11.64 -13.18 11.33
N LEU A 46 10.78 -12.16 11.22
CA LEU A 46 10.15 -11.78 9.96
C LEU A 46 11.19 -11.38 8.91
N ILE A 47 12.17 -10.56 9.28
CA ILE A 47 13.27 -10.16 8.38
C ILE A 47 14.03 -11.39 7.88
N SER A 48 14.31 -12.35 8.77
CA SER A 48 15.00 -13.59 8.42
C SER A 48 14.16 -14.51 7.51
N VAL A 49 12.92 -14.82 7.89
CA VAL A 49 12.03 -15.73 7.18
C VAL A 49 11.69 -15.23 5.79
N PHE A 50 11.41 -13.92 5.65
CA PHE A 50 11.14 -13.30 4.35
C PHE A 50 12.41 -12.91 3.57
N GLN A 51 13.60 -13.21 4.10
CA GLN A 51 14.90 -12.85 3.53
C GLN A 51 14.96 -11.38 3.11
N MET A 52 14.44 -10.51 3.96
CA MET A 52 14.36 -9.08 3.68
C MET A 52 15.73 -8.44 3.83
N ARG A 53 16.22 -7.86 2.73
CA ARG A 53 17.41 -7.03 2.74
C ARG A 53 17.16 -5.80 3.61
N HIS A 54 18.20 -5.31 4.26
CA HIS A 54 18.14 -4.13 5.13
C HIS A 54 19.33 -3.20 4.90
N ASP A 55 20.07 -3.41 3.82
CA ASP A 55 21.16 -2.56 3.33
C ASP A 55 20.57 -1.44 2.46
N CYS A 56 19.95 -0.45 3.10
CA CYS A 56 19.46 0.77 2.45
C CYS A 56 19.68 1.98 3.35
N ASP A 57 20.37 2.98 2.81
CA ASP A 57 20.65 4.24 3.48
C ASP A 57 19.85 5.40 2.83
N ASP A 58 19.64 6.52 3.54
CA ASP A 58 18.89 7.67 2.99
C ASP A 58 19.54 8.29 1.73
N ALA A 59 20.86 8.12 1.58
CA ALA A 59 21.62 8.56 0.41
C ALA A 59 21.20 7.85 -0.87
N GLN A 60 20.67 6.62 -0.77
CA GLN A 60 20.24 5.80 -1.90
C GLN A 60 18.77 6.08 -2.30
N LEU A 61 18.03 6.85 -1.49
CA LEU A 61 16.64 7.16 -1.75
C LEU A 61 16.50 8.34 -2.73
N ASP A 62 15.91 8.07 -3.90
CA ASP A 62 15.48 9.14 -4.81
C ASP A 62 14.27 9.92 -4.21
N PRO A 63 13.89 11.08 -4.77
CA PRO A 63 12.77 11.88 -4.24
C PRO A 63 11.44 11.10 -4.15
N LEU A 64 11.18 10.21 -5.11
CA LEU A 64 9.97 9.39 -5.13
C LEU A 64 9.98 8.37 -3.98
N ALA A 65 11.09 7.65 -3.78
CA ALA A 65 11.26 6.69 -2.70
C ALA A 65 11.13 7.37 -1.33
N ARG A 66 11.68 8.58 -1.18
CA ARG A 66 11.49 9.40 0.04
C ARG A 66 10.03 9.76 0.26
N GLN A 67 9.30 10.13 -0.80
CA GLN A 67 7.87 10.44 -0.70
C GLN A 67 7.06 9.20 -0.28
N TRP A 68 7.33 8.04 -0.88
CA TRP A 68 6.68 6.78 -0.51
C TRP A 68 6.99 6.38 0.92
N LEU A 69 8.24 6.53 1.35
CA LEU A 69 8.66 6.26 2.72
C LEU A 69 7.92 7.15 3.73
N ARG A 70 7.74 8.44 3.44
CA ARG A 70 6.94 9.36 4.28
C ARG A 70 5.48 8.95 4.39
N HIS A 71 4.94 8.32 3.35
CA HIS A 71 3.55 7.88 3.28
C HIS A 71 3.39 6.37 3.44
N TRP A 72 4.38 5.67 4.00
CA TRP A 72 4.46 4.21 3.98
C TRP A 72 3.16 3.53 4.43
N HIS A 73 2.67 3.87 5.63
CA HIS A 73 1.42 3.32 6.18
C HIS A 73 0.14 3.70 5.40
N ARG A 74 0.22 4.69 4.50
CA ARG A 74 -0.90 5.16 3.68
C ARG A 74 -0.88 4.58 2.27
N LEU A 75 0.16 3.85 1.89
CA LEU A 75 0.26 3.23 0.57
C LEU A 75 -0.91 2.27 0.27
N PRO A 76 -1.42 1.47 1.23
CA PRO A 76 -2.62 0.66 0.99
C PRO A 76 -3.85 1.49 0.65
N GLN A 77 -4.08 2.57 1.40
CA GLN A 77 -5.25 3.43 1.17
C GLN A 77 -5.11 4.19 -0.16
N THR A 78 -3.89 4.61 -0.48
CA THR A 78 -3.54 5.23 -1.77
C THR A 78 -3.82 4.26 -2.91
N ALA A 79 -3.41 2.99 -2.79
CA ALA A 79 -3.72 1.96 -3.78
C ALA A 79 -5.24 1.81 -3.94
N TYR A 80 -5.99 1.72 -2.85
CA TYR A 80 -7.45 1.62 -2.90
C TYR A 80 -8.08 2.79 -3.68
N LEU A 81 -7.66 4.03 -3.42
CA LEU A 81 -8.12 5.21 -4.17
C LEU A 81 -7.77 5.16 -5.66
N ILE A 82 -6.55 4.72 -5.99
CA ILE A 82 -6.12 4.50 -7.37
C ILE A 82 -6.99 3.44 -8.04
N GLY A 83 -7.34 2.37 -7.33
CA GLY A 83 -8.26 1.34 -7.78
C GLY A 83 -9.67 1.87 -8.03
N CYS A 84 -10.20 2.69 -7.11
CA CYS A 84 -11.50 3.33 -7.28
C CYS A 84 -11.54 4.25 -8.51
N HIS A 85 -10.47 5.02 -8.74
CA HIS A 85 -10.35 5.86 -9.94
C HIS A 85 -10.25 5.01 -11.20
N ALA A 86 -9.39 3.99 -11.22
CA ALA A 86 -9.19 3.10 -12.35
C ALA A 86 -10.46 2.36 -12.78
N LEU A 87 -11.24 1.87 -11.80
CA LEU A 87 -12.48 1.14 -12.03
C LEU A 87 -13.71 2.05 -11.98
N ARG A 88 -13.54 3.38 -12.04
CA ARG A 88 -14.64 4.33 -11.83
C ARG A 88 -15.80 4.11 -12.80
N ALA A 89 -15.51 3.76 -14.05
CA ALA A 89 -16.54 3.51 -15.05
C ALA A 89 -17.37 2.25 -14.74
N ASP A 90 -16.72 1.19 -14.23
CA ASP A 90 -17.40 -0.03 -13.76
C ASP A 90 -18.14 0.20 -12.44
N LEU A 91 -17.63 1.05 -11.55
CA LEU A 91 -18.32 1.45 -10.32
C LEU A 91 -19.53 2.34 -10.58
N ALA A 92 -19.48 3.23 -11.58
CA ALA A 92 -20.62 4.06 -11.96
C ALA A 92 -21.78 3.21 -12.53
N TRP A 93 -21.46 2.02 -13.06
CA TRP A 93 -22.46 1.08 -13.55
C TRP A 93 -23.32 0.54 -12.40
N ARG A 94 -24.64 0.54 -12.59
CA ARG A 94 -25.64 0.02 -11.62
C ARG A 94 -25.47 0.57 -10.20
N ALA A 95 -25.05 1.83 -10.08
CA ALA A 95 -24.84 2.51 -8.80
C ALA A 95 -23.83 1.79 -7.86
N GLY A 96 -22.87 1.06 -8.42
CA GLY A 96 -21.80 0.40 -7.65
C GLY A 96 -20.98 1.36 -6.80
N GLN A 97 -20.90 2.65 -7.17
CA GLN A 97 -20.29 3.70 -6.35
C GLN A 97 -20.91 3.84 -4.95
N LEU A 98 -22.18 3.44 -4.76
CA LEU A 98 -22.83 3.46 -3.45
C LEU A 98 -22.29 2.41 -2.47
N THR A 99 -21.51 1.44 -2.95
CA THR A 99 -20.81 0.48 -2.07
C THR A 99 -19.51 1.06 -1.51
N LEU A 100 -19.03 2.19 -2.07
CA LEU A 100 -17.81 2.84 -1.60
C LEU A 100 -18.07 3.61 -0.31
N PRO A 101 -17.10 3.65 0.61
CA PRO A 101 -17.15 4.59 1.72
C PRO A 101 -17.04 6.03 1.19
N GLU A 102 -17.65 6.98 1.90
CA GLU A 102 -17.77 8.39 1.50
C GLU A 102 -16.43 9.03 1.10
N TRP A 103 -15.36 8.75 1.86
CA TRP A 103 -14.03 9.27 1.58
C TRP A 103 -13.47 8.76 0.23
N ALA A 104 -13.78 7.53 -0.16
CA ALA A 104 -13.36 6.99 -1.44
C ALA A 104 -14.25 7.49 -2.58
N LEU A 105 -15.56 7.58 -2.32
CA LEU A 105 -16.53 8.15 -3.26
C LEU A 105 -16.13 9.58 -3.67
N THR A 106 -15.78 10.41 -2.68
CA THR A 106 -15.32 11.80 -2.91
C THR A 106 -14.14 11.84 -3.86
N PHE A 107 -13.18 10.93 -3.71
CA PHE A 107 -12.02 10.87 -4.60
C PHE A 107 -12.38 10.49 -6.05
N THR A 108 -13.39 9.65 -6.27
CA THR A 108 -13.82 9.28 -7.63
C THR A 108 -14.38 10.46 -8.45
N THR A 109 -14.78 11.54 -7.78
CA THR A 109 -15.30 12.75 -8.43
C THR A 109 -14.22 13.56 -9.16
N ILE A 110 -12.93 13.27 -8.92
CA ILE A 110 -11.81 13.93 -9.59
C ILE A 110 -11.92 13.72 -11.11
N ALA A 111 -12.03 14.81 -11.85
CA ALA A 111 -12.25 14.83 -13.30
C ALA A 111 -10.97 14.53 -14.11
N LEU A 112 -10.35 13.37 -13.85
CA LEU A 112 -9.25 12.84 -14.63
C LEU A 112 -9.70 11.65 -15.48
N PRO A 113 -9.11 11.44 -16.67
CA PRO A 113 -9.46 10.31 -17.54
C PRO A 113 -9.35 8.98 -16.80
N THR A 114 -10.28 8.08 -17.07
CA THR A 114 -10.31 6.70 -16.53
C THR A 114 -10.49 5.72 -17.67
N GLU A 115 -10.22 4.45 -17.41
CA GLU A 115 -10.51 3.38 -18.35
C GLU A 115 -12.01 3.24 -18.61
N ALA A 116 -12.34 2.77 -19.81
CA ALA A 116 -13.71 2.46 -20.18
C ALA A 116 -14.25 1.28 -19.35
N ALA A 117 -15.54 1.30 -19.06
CA ALA A 117 -16.20 0.22 -18.32
C ALA A 117 -16.10 -1.10 -19.10
N SER A 118 -15.66 -2.15 -18.42
CA SER A 118 -15.80 -3.53 -18.89
C SER A 118 -17.25 -4.01 -18.81
N ARG A 119 -18.06 -3.42 -17.91
CA ARG A 119 -19.49 -3.70 -17.64
C ARG A 119 -19.81 -5.15 -17.28
N GLN A 120 -18.82 -5.89 -16.80
CA GLN A 120 -18.98 -7.32 -16.48
C GLN A 120 -19.64 -7.53 -15.12
N ASN A 121 -19.13 -6.87 -14.07
CA ASN A 121 -19.63 -6.94 -12.69
C ASN A 121 -19.26 -5.68 -11.91
N ILE A 122 -19.98 -5.40 -10.81
CA ILE A 122 -19.59 -4.36 -9.85
C ILE A 122 -18.39 -4.89 -9.05
N PRO A 123 -17.23 -4.22 -9.07
CA PRO A 123 -16.05 -4.71 -8.37
C PRO A 123 -16.23 -4.59 -6.84
N GLY A 124 -15.92 -5.66 -6.12
CA GLY A 124 -15.80 -5.66 -4.65
C GLY A 124 -14.54 -4.93 -4.17
N HIS A 125 -14.42 -4.76 -2.85
CA HIS A 125 -13.32 -4.01 -2.24
C HIS A 125 -11.96 -4.67 -2.47
N ASP A 126 -11.89 -6.01 -2.43
CA ASP A 126 -10.65 -6.74 -2.68
C ASP A 126 -10.21 -6.57 -4.16
N ALA A 127 -11.17 -6.54 -5.10
CA ALA A 127 -10.90 -6.30 -6.52
C ALA A 127 -10.39 -4.87 -6.78
N ILE A 128 -10.99 -3.87 -6.12
CA ILE A 128 -10.55 -2.47 -6.16
C ILE A 128 -9.11 -2.36 -5.65
N LEU A 129 -8.82 -2.94 -4.49
CA LEU A 129 -7.47 -2.89 -3.91
C LEU A 129 -6.45 -3.58 -4.81
N ARG A 130 -6.79 -4.73 -5.41
CA ARG A 130 -5.94 -5.43 -6.39
C ARG A 130 -5.63 -4.57 -7.61
N ALA A 131 -6.64 -3.92 -8.20
CA ALA A 131 -6.43 -3.03 -9.34
C ALA A 131 -5.50 -1.88 -8.98
N GLY A 132 -5.73 -1.25 -7.83
CA GLY A 132 -4.87 -0.21 -7.27
C GLY A 132 -3.42 -0.65 -7.06
N TYR A 133 -3.23 -1.80 -6.42
CA TYR A 133 -1.91 -2.38 -6.16
C TYR A 133 -1.17 -2.73 -7.46
N GLY A 134 -1.87 -3.32 -8.44
CA GLY A 134 -1.29 -3.64 -9.75
C GLY A 134 -0.75 -2.41 -10.47
N ARG A 135 -1.41 -1.27 -10.30
CA ARG A 135 -0.93 0.01 -10.81
C ARG A 135 0.26 0.54 -10.04
N LEU A 136 0.43 0.23 -8.75
CA LEU A 136 1.59 0.64 -7.96
C LEU A 136 2.91 -0.10 -8.35
N GLN A 137 2.82 -1.23 -9.03
CA GLN A 137 3.98 -2.10 -9.34
C GLN A 137 5.09 -1.42 -10.17
N PRO A 138 4.82 -0.60 -11.19
CA PRO A 138 5.88 0.12 -11.93
C PRO A 138 6.70 1.07 -11.05
N TRP A 139 6.09 1.65 -10.00
CA TRP A 139 6.85 2.46 -9.04
C TRP A 139 7.58 1.61 -8.01
N ARG A 140 7.01 0.46 -7.61
CA ARG A 140 7.74 -0.52 -6.79
C ARG A 140 9.05 -0.93 -7.45
N ALA A 141 9.06 -1.13 -8.77
CA ALA A 141 10.26 -1.48 -9.53
C ALA A 141 11.37 -0.40 -9.48
N ARG A 142 11.03 0.84 -9.10
CA ARG A 142 11.99 1.94 -8.92
C ARG A 142 12.49 2.08 -7.49
N LEU A 143 11.86 1.43 -6.52
CA LEU A 143 12.29 1.49 -5.13
C LEU A 143 13.59 0.67 -4.94
N PRO A 144 14.47 1.07 -4.01
CA PRO A 144 15.55 0.20 -3.55
C PRO A 144 14.99 -1.15 -3.09
N VAL A 145 15.75 -2.22 -3.35
CA VAL A 145 15.32 -3.60 -3.09
C VAL A 145 14.76 -3.80 -1.68
N PRO A 146 15.37 -3.27 -0.59
CA PRO A 146 14.82 -3.39 0.76
C PRO A 146 13.39 -2.84 0.90
N LEU A 147 13.08 -1.71 0.26
CA LEU A 147 11.73 -1.13 0.30
C LEU A 147 10.78 -1.90 -0.62
N ALA A 148 11.24 -2.27 -1.82
CA ALA A 148 10.43 -3.05 -2.78
C ALA A 148 10.00 -4.41 -2.23
N GLN A 149 10.83 -5.08 -1.41
CA GLN A 149 10.49 -6.34 -0.73
C GLN A 149 9.41 -6.15 0.34
N ARG A 150 9.37 -5.00 1.00
CA ARG A 150 8.43 -4.71 2.09
C ARG A 150 7.08 -4.22 1.59
N LEU A 151 7.02 -3.59 0.41
CA LEU A 151 5.77 -3.03 -0.11
C LEU A 151 4.58 -4.00 -0.11
N PRO A 152 4.69 -5.26 -0.58
CA PRO A 152 3.55 -6.20 -0.57
C PRO A 152 3.04 -6.52 0.83
N LEU A 153 3.91 -6.45 1.85
CA LEU A 153 3.58 -6.81 3.23
C LEU A 153 2.53 -5.87 3.85
N LEU A 154 2.35 -4.68 3.29
CA LEU A 154 1.34 -3.71 3.73
C LEU A 154 -0.08 -4.08 3.29
N PHE A 155 -0.22 -5.02 2.36
CA PHE A 155 -1.47 -5.39 1.73
C PHE A 155 -1.94 -6.78 2.18
N PRO A 156 -3.22 -7.13 2.04
CA PRO A 156 -3.69 -8.50 2.21
C PRO A 156 -2.97 -9.48 1.27
N PRO A 157 -2.85 -10.78 1.62
CA PRO A 157 -2.10 -11.76 0.82
C PRO A 157 -2.66 -11.96 -0.60
N HIS A 158 -3.95 -11.64 -0.84
CA HIS A 158 -4.53 -11.76 -2.18
C HIS A 158 -3.86 -10.86 -3.22
N VAL A 159 -3.06 -9.85 -2.85
CA VAL A 159 -2.37 -9.00 -3.84
C VAL A 159 -1.13 -9.65 -4.42
N ASP A 160 -0.62 -10.74 -3.82
CA ASP A 160 0.65 -11.35 -4.21
C ASP A 160 0.61 -11.97 -5.62
N SER A 161 -0.59 -12.33 -6.10
CA SER A 161 -0.83 -12.85 -7.46
C SER A 161 -1.16 -11.77 -8.49
N VAL A 162 -1.12 -10.48 -8.11
CA VAL A 162 -1.46 -9.38 -9.02
C VAL A 162 -0.28 -9.10 -9.96
N ALA A 163 -0.53 -9.30 -11.26
CA ALA A 163 0.40 -8.88 -12.30
C ALA A 163 0.54 -7.35 -12.34
N SER A 164 1.71 -6.86 -12.74
CA SER A 164 1.92 -5.43 -12.98
C SER A 164 0.95 -4.94 -14.06
N GLN A 165 0.28 -3.82 -13.78
CA GLN A 165 -0.55 -3.12 -14.75
C GLN A 165 0.17 -1.87 -15.26
N GLN A 166 -0.47 -1.14 -16.18
CA GLN A 166 -0.01 0.21 -16.52
C GLN A 166 -0.02 1.08 -15.27
N GLY A 167 1.09 1.76 -15.00
CA GLY A 167 1.22 2.64 -13.84
C GLY A 167 0.12 3.69 -13.86
N ALA A 168 -0.43 4.02 -12.70
CA ALA A 168 -1.34 5.16 -12.61
C ALA A 168 -0.61 6.46 -13.05
N ASP A 169 -1.39 7.47 -13.43
CA ASP A 169 -0.83 8.78 -13.70
C ASP A 169 -0.10 9.33 -12.44
N PRO A 170 1.12 9.90 -12.55
CA PRO A 170 1.79 10.55 -11.42
C PRO A 170 0.94 11.59 -10.68
N LEU A 171 0.05 12.30 -11.37
CA LEU A 171 -0.91 13.22 -10.78
C LEU A 171 -1.94 12.47 -9.92
N ILE A 172 -2.50 11.36 -10.43
CA ILE A 172 -3.42 10.51 -9.66
C ILE A 172 -2.74 9.96 -8.40
N LEU A 173 -1.50 9.47 -8.53
CA LEU A 173 -0.72 9.00 -7.39
C LEU A 173 -0.54 10.12 -6.34
N THR A 174 -0.18 11.32 -6.78
CA THR A 174 0.03 12.48 -5.89
C THR A 174 -1.27 12.87 -5.19
N LEU A 175 -2.37 12.97 -5.92
CA LEU A 175 -3.70 13.29 -5.36
C LEU A 175 -4.17 12.20 -4.38
N ALA A 176 -3.96 10.92 -4.70
CA ALA A 176 -4.31 9.82 -3.81
C ALA A 176 -3.51 9.86 -2.50
N LEU A 177 -2.20 10.14 -2.56
CA LEU A 177 -1.35 10.31 -1.38
C LEU A 177 -1.83 11.47 -0.50
N GLN A 178 -2.13 12.63 -1.11
CA GLN A 178 -2.65 13.80 -0.41
C GLN A 178 -4.03 13.54 0.19
N HIS A 179 -4.89 12.83 -0.53
CA HIS A 179 -6.24 12.50 -0.07
C HIS A 179 -6.20 11.52 1.13
N ALA A 180 -5.40 10.45 1.04
CA ALA A 180 -5.17 9.51 2.13
C ALA A 180 -4.51 10.19 3.35
N GLN A 181 -3.73 11.26 3.12
CA GLN A 181 -3.20 12.06 4.22
C GLN A 181 -4.27 12.84 4.99
N ARG A 182 -5.30 13.33 4.29
CA ARG A 182 -6.38 14.14 4.88
C ARG A 182 -7.46 13.29 5.54
N HIS A 183 -7.67 12.07 5.05
CA HIS A 183 -8.73 11.17 5.52
C HIS A 183 -8.12 9.85 5.95
N THR A 184 -7.81 9.68 7.23
CA THR A 184 -7.25 8.42 7.75
C THR A 184 -8.40 7.49 8.14
N HIS A 185 -8.75 6.56 7.24
CA HIS A 185 -9.81 5.57 7.46
C HIS A 185 -9.31 4.16 7.11
N PRO A 186 -9.83 3.12 7.80
CA PRO A 186 -9.54 1.74 7.42
C PRO A 186 -10.09 1.45 6.01
N ILE A 187 -9.35 0.64 5.27
CA ILE A 187 -9.78 0.17 3.95
C ILE A 187 -10.85 -0.92 4.16
N PRO A 188 -12.02 -0.81 3.53
CA PRO A 188 -13.00 -1.89 3.58
C PRO A 188 -12.45 -3.17 2.95
N ALA A 189 -12.93 -4.31 3.41
CA ALA A 189 -12.63 -5.61 2.82
C ALA A 189 -13.95 -6.34 2.55
N ASP A 190 -13.96 -7.19 1.54
CA ASP A 190 -15.12 -8.05 1.30
C ASP A 190 -15.27 -9.06 2.45
N ALA A 191 -16.52 -9.44 2.79
CA ALA A 191 -16.77 -10.49 3.77
C ALA A 191 -16.32 -11.84 3.17
N HIS A 192 -15.41 -12.53 3.86
CA HIS A 192 -14.92 -13.87 3.49
C HIS A 192 -15.66 -14.94 4.28
#